data_AF-A0A4S2CYJ3-F1
#
_entry.id   AF-A0A4S2CYJ3-F1
#
_cell.length_a   1.000
_cell.length_b   1.000
_cell.length_c   1.000
_cell.angle_alpha   90.00
_cell.angle_beta   90.00
_cell.angle_gamma   90.00
#
_symmetry.space_group_name_H-M   'P 1'
#
loop_
_entity.id
_entity.type
_entity.pdbx_description
1 polymer ?
#
loop_
_entity_poly.entity_id
_entity_poly.type
_entity_poly.pdbx_seq_one_letter_code
_entity_poly.pdbx_strand_id
1 'polypeptide(L)'
;MSMTTDQAGAFVTAALSKISELFYAGATPTAFDMPMVGKVITEEGEQPNGNLTPIDEEMGLVVSKGLLALHDDLTIKFALGHELGHGTSLHILSQVGLEGISGQATEVIADLSAAYILVQLGSTWDAVIGSISTWRDTDIFDAHASGHHPPGDERVAHVRALQGLIGKKVAFKDAAYQICNPLPRS
;
A
#
# COMPACT_ATOMS: atom_id res chain seq x y z
N MET A 1 2.73 17.20 -10.07
CA MET A 1 1.94 18.36 -9.54
C MET A 1 1.55 17.96 -8.12
N SER A 2 1.16 18.87 -7.22
CA SER A 2 0.57 18.41 -5.95
C SER A 2 -0.81 17.79 -6.20
N MET A 3 -1.18 16.79 -5.39
CA MET A 3 -2.47 16.12 -5.46
C MET A 3 -3.48 16.80 -4.53
N THR A 4 -4.71 17.04 -4.99
CA THR A 4 -5.78 17.53 -4.10
C THR A 4 -6.39 16.39 -3.28
N THR A 5 -7.06 16.72 -2.17
CA THR A 5 -7.81 15.75 -1.36
C THR A 5 -8.84 14.98 -2.20
N ASP A 6 -9.54 15.65 -3.11
CA ASP A 6 -10.52 15.01 -4.01
C ASP A 6 -9.86 14.04 -4.99
N GLN A 7 -8.70 14.39 -5.54
CA GLN A 7 -7.92 13.50 -6.41
C GLN A 7 -7.42 12.28 -5.64
N ALA A 8 -6.99 12.46 -4.39
CA ALA A 8 -6.62 11.37 -3.51
C ALA A 8 -7.82 10.46 -3.22
N GLY A 9 -8.99 11.01 -2.87
CA GLY A 9 -10.22 10.24 -2.66
C GLY A 9 -10.68 9.46 -3.89
N ALA A 10 -10.59 10.06 -5.08
CA ALA A 10 -10.88 9.39 -6.34
C ALA A 10 -9.92 8.21 -6.58
N PHE A 11 -8.63 8.39 -6.30
CA PHE A 11 -7.66 7.30 -6.38
C PHE A 11 -7.98 6.19 -5.37
N VAL A 12 -8.22 6.52 -4.10
CA VAL A 12 -8.55 5.54 -3.05
C VAL A 12 -9.79 4.73 -3.42
N THR A 13 -10.82 5.39 -3.99
CA THR A 13 -12.02 4.71 -4.51
C THR A 13 -11.66 3.68 -5.59
N ALA A 14 -10.84 4.06 -6.56
CA ALA A 14 -10.41 3.17 -7.64
C ALA A 14 -9.53 2.02 -7.13
N ALA A 15 -8.65 2.29 -6.16
CA ALA A 15 -7.80 1.28 -5.52
C ALA A 15 -8.64 0.27 -4.74
N LEU A 16 -9.60 0.72 -3.92
CA LEU A 16 -10.54 -0.15 -3.20
C LEU A 16 -11.37 -1.02 -4.13
N SER A 17 -11.83 -0.47 -5.27
CA SER A 17 -12.51 -1.27 -6.29
C SER A 17 -11.61 -2.39 -6.82
N LYS A 18 -10.32 -2.13 -7.05
CA LYS A 18 -9.37 -3.17 -7.49
C LYS A 18 -9.06 -4.19 -6.39
N ILE A 19 -8.89 -3.74 -5.15
CA ILE A 19 -8.73 -4.64 -3.99
C ILE A 19 -9.94 -5.57 -3.90
N SER A 20 -11.14 -5.01 -4.02
CA SER A 20 -12.39 -5.76 -3.96
C SER A 20 -12.43 -6.87 -5.02
N GLU A 21 -12.15 -6.54 -6.29
CA GLU A 21 -12.10 -7.48 -7.40
C GLU A 21 -11.02 -8.57 -7.22
N LEU A 22 -9.81 -8.17 -6.83
CA LEU A 22 -8.64 -9.05 -6.83
C LEU A 22 -8.56 -9.95 -5.60
N PHE A 23 -8.97 -9.44 -4.43
CA PHE A 23 -8.75 -10.10 -3.14
C PHE A 23 -10.04 -10.40 -2.39
N TYR A 24 -11.17 -9.79 -2.73
CA TYR A 24 -12.43 -9.99 -2.01
C TYR A 24 -13.56 -10.56 -2.88
N ALA A 25 -13.25 -11.04 -4.08
CA ALA A 25 -14.23 -11.58 -5.04
C ALA A 25 -15.41 -10.62 -5.29
N GLY A 26 -15.15 -9.32 -5.27
CA GLY A 26 -16.14 -8.25 -5.44
C GLY A 26 -16.85 -7.80 -4.16
N ALA A 27 -16.53 -8.37 -3.00
CA ALA A 27 -17.03 -7.88 -1.72
C ALA A 27 -16.29 -6.62 -1.27
N THR A 28 -16.95 -5.76 -0.49
CA THR A 28 -16.35 -4.55 0.08
C THR A 28 -15.27 -4.94 1.10
N PRO A 29 -14.02 -4.44 0.95
CA PRO A 29 -12.98 -4.65 1.95
C PRO A 29 -13.36 -4.01 3.29
N THR A 30 -12.98 -4.65 4.39
CA THR A 30 -13.21 -4.15 5.76
C THR A 30 -11.90 -4.08 6.53
N ALA A 31 -11.81 -3.09 7.42
CA ALA A 31 -10.72 -2.94 8.38
C ALA A 31 -11.33 -2.60 9.75
N PHE A 32 -10.90 -3.29 10.81
CA PHE A 32 -11.46 -3.15 12.16
C PHE A 32 -13.00 -3.24 12.20
N ASP A 33 -13.56 -4.21 11.47
CA ASP A 33 -15.01 -4.42 11.30
C ASP A 33 -15.79 -3.27 10.65
N MET A 34 -15.09 -2.28 10.07
CA MET A 34 -15.69 -1.15 9.35
C MET A 34 -15.45 -1.30 7.83
N PRO A 35 -16.44 -0.99 6.98
CA PRO A 35 -16.26 -0.99 5.54
C PRO A 35 -15.28 0.10 5.12
N MET A 36 -14.32 -0.25 4.27
CA MET A 36 -13.36 0.72 3.73
C MET A 36 -13.98 1.52 2.59
N VAL A 37 -13.76 2.84 2.57
CA VAL A 37 -14.34 3.76 1.59
C VAL A 37 -13.31 4.74 1.03
N GLY A 38 -13.63 5.29 -0.14
CA GLY A 38 -12.82 6.28 -0.86
C GLY A 38 -12.74 7.67 -0.24
N LYS A 39 -12.88 7.79 1.08
CA LYS A 39 -12.81 9.08 1.79
C LYS A 39 -11.38 9.36 2.23
N VAL A 40 -10.90 10.54 1.89
CA VAL A 40 -9.62 11.08 2.34
C VAL A 40 -9.87 12.41 3.02
N ILE A 41 -9.34 12.58 4.23
CA ILE A 41 -9.31 13.85 4.95
C ILE A 41 -7.86 14.31 5.01
N THR A 42 -7.63 15.60 4.81
CA THR A 42 -6.29 16.19 4.92
C THR A 42 -6.11 16.90 6.24
N GLU A 43 -4.97 16.70 6.89
CA GLU A 43 -4.57 17.38 8.12
C GLU A 43 -3.29 18.21 7.94
N GLU A 44 -3.04 19.15 8.87
CA GLU A 44 -1.80 19.94 8.87
C GLU A 44 -0.58 19.05 9.15
N GLY A 45 0.53 19.32 8.47
CA GLY A 45 1.79 18.60 8.66
C GLY A 45 2.66 18.71 7.41
N GLU A 46 3.94 19.04 7.58
CA GLU A 46 4.90 19.17 6.47
C GLU A 46 5.52 17.82 6.07
N GLN A 47 5.63 16.89 7.02
CA GLN A 47 6.17 15.56 6.76
C GLN A 47 5.13 14.66 6.09
N PRO A 48 5.49 13.93 5.03
CA PRO A 48 4.63 12.94 4.40
C PRO A 48 4.21 11.85 5.38
N ASN A 49 2.91 11.76 5.60
CA ASN A 49 2.27 10.78 6.49
C ASN A 49 0.83 10.50 6.05
N GLY A 50 0.36 9.28 6.35
CA GLY A 50 -1.00 8.82 6.14
C GLY A 50 -1.37 7.76 7.18
N ASN A 51 -2.66 7.60 7.45
CA ASN A 51 -3.17 6.56 8.33
C ASN A 51 -4.57 6.11 7.87
N LEU A 52 -4.86 4.82 8.03
CA LEU A 52 -6.25 4.36 8.10
C LEU A 52 -6.94 4.95 9.32
N THR A 53 -8.11 5.55 9.12
CA THR A 53 -8.83 6.26 10.18
C THR A 53 -10.34 6.09 10.02
N PRO A 54 -11.07 5.82 11.13
CA PRO A 54 -12.53 5.88 11.13
C PRO A 54 -13.03 7.28 10.73
N ILE A 55 -13.87 7.34 9.70
CA ILE A 55 -14.58 8.54 9.25
C ILE A 55 -16.07 8.22 9.29
N ASP A 56 -16.75 8.73 10.31
CA ASP A 56 -18.11 8.34 10.67
C ASP A 56 -18.21 6.84 10.99
N GLU A 57 -19.08 6.10 10.30
CA GLU A 57 -19.27 4.64 10.45
C GLU A 57 -18.42 3.81 9.46
N GLU A 58 -17.52 4.44 8.72
CA GLU A 58 -16.71 3.83 7.66
C GLU A 58 -15.21 4.03 7.93
N MET A 59 -14.35 3.24 7.28
CA MET A 59 -12.90 3.39 7.35
C MET A 59 -12.38 4.13 6.11
N GLY A 60 -11.77 5.29 6.30
CA GLY A 60 -11.11 6.03 5.22
C GLY A 60 -9.65 6.33 5.58
N LEU A 61 -9.08 7.37 4.97
CA LEU A 61 -7.70 7.80 5.22
C LEU A 61 -7.66 9.23 5.77
N VAL A 62 -6.79 9.46 6.74
CA VAL A 62 -6.31 10.81 7.09
C VAL A 62 -4.88 10.93 6.59
N VAL A 63 -4.57 12.03 5.90
CA VAL A 63 -3.24 12.27 5.32
C VAL A 63 -2.74 13.68 5.59
N SER A 64 -1.44 13.81 5.83
CA SER A 64 -0.78 15.11 5.94
C SER A 64 -0.82 15.92 4.63
N LYS A 65 -0.82 17.25 4.75
CA LYS A 65 -0.57 18.13 3.59
C LYS A 65 0.78 17.86 2.92
N GLY A 66 1.81 17.52 3.70
CA GLY A 66 3.15 17.17 3.21
C GLY A 66 3.12 16.03 2.21
N LEU A 67 2.35 14.97 2.49
CA LEU A 67 2.18 13.86 1.56
C LEU A 67 1.55 14.31 0.24
N LEU A 68 0.46 15.08 0.31
CA LEU A 68 -0.25 15.56 -0.89
C LEU A 68 0.54 16.63 -1.66
N ALA A 69 1.51 17.28 -1.02
CA ALA A 69 2.37 18.29 -1.62
C ALA A 69 3.54 17.70 -2.43
N LEU A 70 3.80 16.39 -2.35
CA LEU A 70 4.83 15.74 -3.16
C LEU A 70 4.60 15.98 -4.66
N HIS A 71 5.68 16.16 -5.41
CA HIS A 71 5.60 16.45 -6.84
C HIS A 71 5.34 15.23 -7.72
N ASP A 72 5.54 14.03 -7.17
CA ASP A 72 5.37 12.74 -7.83
C ASP A 72 4.05 12.06 -7.42
N ASP A 73 3.06 12.18 -8.30
CA ASP A 73 1.74 11.58 -8.13
C ASP A 73 1.79 10.06 -7.85
N LEU A 74 2.73 9.32 -8.42
CA LEU A 74 2.83 7.87 -8.21
C LEU A 74 3.30 7.54 -6.80
N THR A 75 4.23 8.33 -6.26
CA THR A 75 4.68 8.22 -4.88
C THR A 75 3.52 8.46 -3.91
N ILE A 76 2.69 9.49 -4.15
CA ILE A 76 1.49 9.76 -3.34
C ILE A 76 0.53 8.57 -3.40
N LYS A 77 0.21 8.09 -4.61
CA LYS A 77 -0.72 6.97 -4.80
C LYS A 77 -0.18 5.67 -4.18
N PHE A 78 1.12 5.45 -4.21
CA PHE A 78 1.75 4.32 -3.55
C PHE A 78 1.54 4.40 -2.03
N ALA A 79 1.83 5.54 -1.41
CA ALA A 79 1.62 5.74 0.04
C ALA A 79 0.15 5.55 0.43
N LEU A 80 -0.80 6.12 -0.32
CA LEU A 80 -2.23 5.91 -0.10
C LEU A 80 -2.61 4.42 -0.25
N GLY A 81 -2.07 3.74 -1.26
CA GLY A 81 -2.28 2.31 -1.47
C GLY A 81 -1.71 1.46 -0.34
N HIS A 82 -0.56 1.86 0.24
CA HIS A 82 0.06 1.21 1.37
C HIS A 82 -0.82 1.28 2.62
N GLU A 83 -1.41 2.45 2.90
CA GLU A 83 -2.36 2.59 4.01
C GLU A 83 -3.58 1.68 3.84
N LEU A 84 -4.15 1.59 2.63
CA LEU A 84 -5.21 0.62 2.34
C LEU A 84 -4.72 -0.83 2.52
N GLY A 85 -3.46 -1.08 2.20
CA GLY A 85 -2.75 -2.31 2.44
C GLY A 85 -2.85 -2.72 3.90
N HIS A 86 -2.55 -1.84 4.86
CA HIS A 86 -2.66 -2.16 6.30
C HIS A 86 -4.05 -2.72 6.69
N GLY A 87 -5.11 -2.13 6.16
CA GLY A 87 -6.49 -2.55 6.44
C GLY A 87 -6.85 -3.92 5.87
N THR A 88 -6.11 -4.36 4.84
CA THR A 88 -6.37 -5.59 4.10
C THR A 88 -5.30 -6.66 4.29
N SER A 89 -4.17 -6.32 4.94
CA SER A 89 -2.99 -7.18 5.08
C SER A 89 -3.31 -8.55 5.66
N LEU A 90 -4.09 -8.62 6.74
CA LEU A 90 -4.44 -9.90 7.38
C LEU A 90 -5.25 -10.81 6.46
N HIS A 91 -6.22 -10.24 5.73
CA HIS A 91 -7.03 -10.98 4.77
C HIS A 91 -6.17 -11.49 3.60
N ILE A 92 -5.35 -10.61 3.01
CA ILE A 92 -4.47 -10.98 1.89
C ILE A 92 -3.46 -12.05 2.35
N LEU A 93 -2.85 -11.90 3.54
CA LEU A 93 -1.93 -12.89 4.09
C LEU A 93 -2.61 -14.25 4.29
N SER A 94 -3.83 -14.28 4.83
CA SER A 94 -4.62 -15.51 4.93
C SER A 94 -4.84 -16.16 3.55
N GLN A 95 -5.23 -15.36 2.54
CA GLN A 95 -5.45 -15.87 1.19
C GLN A 95 -4.20 -16.46 0.54
N VAL A 96 -3.01 -15.96 0.87
CA VAL A 96 -1.75 -16.50 0.36
C VAL A 96 -1.21 -17.67 1.20
N GLY A 97 -1.90 -18.10 2.25
CA GLY A 97 -1.51 -19.23 3.10
C GLY A 97 -0.60 -18.85 4.27
N LEU A 98 -0.61 -17.57 4.66
CA LEU A 98 0.15 -16.99 5.77
C LEU A 98 -0.81 -16.46 6.86
N GLU A 99 -1.89 -17.20 7.13
CA GLU A 99 -2.85 -16.86 8.17
C GLU A 99 -2.17 -16.75 9.55
N GLY A 100 -2.57 -15.72 10.33
CA GLY A 100 -2.04 -15.46 11.66
C GLY A 100 -0.63 -14.89 11.70
N ILE A 101 -0.03 -14.56 10.56
CA ILE A 101 1.28 -13.88 10.51
C ILE A 101 1.07 -12.37 10.67
N SER A 102 1.85 -11.78 11.58
CA SER A 102 1.95 -10.34 11.83
C SER A 102 3.41 -9.87 11.79
N GLY A 103 3.63 -8.57 12.00
CA GLY A 103 4.97 -7.98 12.04
C GLY A 103 5.42 -7.50 10.67
N GLN A 104 6.69 -7.73 10.31
CA GLN A 104 7.25 -7.22 9.05
C GLN A 104 6.47 -7.67 7.81
N ALA A 105 5.82 -8.84 7.87
CA ALA A 105 5.00 -9.34 6.76
C ALA A 105 3.76 -8.46 6.47
N THR A 106 3.16 -7.79 7.47
CA THR A 106 2.00 -6.92 7.25
C THR A 106 2.38 -5.62 6.57
N GLU A 107 3.59 -5.14 6.79
CA GLU A 107 4.19 -3.99 6.10
C GLU A 107 4.51 -4.34 4.64
N VAL A 108 5.20 -5.47 4.44
CA VAL A 108 5.62 -5.88 3.11
C VAL A 108 4.41 -6.22 2.24
N ILE A 109 3.39 -6.93 2.75
CA ILE A 109 2.20 -7.23 1.93
C ILE A 109 1.40 -5.96 1.58
N ALA A 110 1.45 -4.92 2.42
CA ALA A 110 0.87 -3.62 2.11
C ALA A 110 1.60 -2.96 0.93
N ASP A 111 2.94 -3.01 0.89
CA ASP A 111 3.73 -2.54 -0.26
C ASP A 111 3.46 -3.32 -1.54
N LEU A 112 3.45 -4.65 -1.43
CA LEU A 112 3.22 -5.54 -2.57
C LEU A 112 1.84 -5.30 -3.17
N SER A 113 0.81 -5.18 -2.34
CA SER A 113 -0.55 -4.92 -2.79
C SER A 113 -0.67 -3.51 -3.40
N ALA A 114 -0.10 -2.48 -2.77
CA ALA A 114 -0.07 -1.11 -3.31
C ALA A 114 0.56 -1.06 -4.71
N ALA A 115 1.77 -1.61 -4.87
CA ALA A 115 2.45 -1.65 -6.17
C ALA A 115 1.64 -2.41 -7.21
N TYR A 116 1.08 -3.56 -6.84
CA TYR A 116 0.29 -4.38 -7.75
C TYR A 116 -0.98 -3.65 -8.20
N ILE A 117 -1.70 -2.97 -7.30
CA ILE A 117 -2.89 -2.19 -7.60
C ILE A 117 -2.57 -1.05 -8.57
N LEU A 118 -1.47 -0.31 -8.35
CA LEU A 118 -1.06 0.76 -9.26
C LEU A 118 -0.83 0.25 -10.68
N VAL A 119 -0.26 -0.94 -10.81
CA VAL A 119 -0.06 -1.60 -12.11
C VAL A 119 -1.39 -2.05 -12.72
N GLN A 120 -2.31 -2.60 -11.92
CA GLN A 120 -3.67 -2.95 -12.38
C GLN A 120 -4.50 -1.73 -12.78
N LEU A 121 -4.15 -0.54 -12.27
CA LEU A 121 -4.74 0.74 -12.65
C LEU A 121 -4.01 1.42 -13.82
N GLY A 122 -3.07 0.73 -14.47
CA GLY A 122 -2.44 1.16 -15.72
C GLY A 122 -1.03 1.75 -15.59
N SER A 123 -0.45 1.79 -14.38
CA SER A 123 0.95 2.16 -14.22
C SER A 123 1.87 1.03 -14.71
N THR A 124 3.09 1.36 -15.15
CA THR A 124 4.10 0.34 -15.42
C THR A 124 4.86 0.01 -14.13
N TRP A 125 5.38 -1.22 -14.02
CA TRP A 125 6.26 -1.59 -12.91
C TRP A 125 7.47 -0.67 -12.78
N ASP A 126 8.08 -0.30 -13.89
CA ASP A 126 9.26 0.56 -13.90
C ASP A 126 8.94 1.97 -13.38
N ALA A 127 7.75 2.49 -13.67
CA ALA A 127 7.30 3.78 -13.14
C ALA A 127 7.07 3.71 -11.64
N VAL A 128 6.35 2.68 -11.16
CA VAL A 128 6.09 2.47 -9.72
C VAL A 128 7.42 2.35 -8.96
N ILE A 129 8.32 1.47 -9.43
CA ILE A 129 9.61 1.24 -8.79
C ILE A 129 10.50 2.48 -8.88
N GLY A 130 10.49 3.20 -9.99
CA GLY A 130 11.22 4.46 -10.15
C GLY A 130 10.82 5.49 -9.11
N SER A 131 9.51 5.69 -8.95
CA SER A 131 8.93 6.60 -7.94
C SER A 131 9.30 6.20 -6.52
N ILE A 132 9.06 4.96 -6.09
CA ILE A 132 9.37 4.56 -4.71
C ILE A 132 10.88 4.48 -4.44
N SER A 133 11.74 4.42 -5.48
CA SER A 133 13.20 4.42 -5.29
C SER A 133 13.74 5.80 -4.90
N THR A 134 12.96 6.89 -5.05
CA THR A 134 13.34 8.24 -4.58
C THR A 134 12.89 8.52 -3.15
N TRP A 135 12.58 7.47 -2.38
CA TRP A 135 11.99 7.57 -1.03
C TRP A 135 12.79 8.43 -0.04
N ARG A 136 14.10 8.59 -0.24
CA ARG A 136 14.97 9.48 0.57
C ARG A 136 14.73 10.96 0.31
N ASP A 137 14.28 11.31 -0.89
CA ASP A 137 13.97 12.69 -1.26
C ASP A 137 12.52 13.05 -0.92
N THR A 138 11.66 12.03 -0.83
CA THR A 138 10.23 12.19 -0.57
C THR A 138 9.81 11.79 0.83
N ASP A 139 10.74 11.29 1.67
CA ASP A 139 10.51 10.83 3.04
C ASP A 139 9.31 9.89 3.23
N ILE A 140 8.95 9.09 2.21
CA ILE A 140 7.82 8.14 2.32
C ILE A 140 8.18 6.83 3.04
N PHE A 141 9.47 6.56 3.21
CA PHE A 141 9.98 5.40 3.94
C PHE A 141 11.06 5.82 4.92
N ASP A 142 11.18 5.05 6.00
CA ASP A 142 12.24 5.22 6.98
C ASP A 142 13.61 4.77 6.45
N ALA A 143 14.65 5.52 6.81
CA ALA A 143 16.03 5.16 6.45
C ALA A 143 16.57 3.93 7.18
N HIS A 144 15.97 3.60 8.31
CA HIS A 144 16.33 2.48 9.18
C HIS A 144 15.06 1.74 9.58
N ALA A 145 15.21 0.47 9.99
CA ALA A 145 14.08 -0.29 10.48
C ALA A 145 13.48 0.37 11.73
N SER A 146 12.16 0.48 11.78
CA SER A 146 11.42 1.07 12.90
C SER A 146 10.28 0.13 13.30
N GLY A 147 10.39 -0.51 14.47
CA GLY A 147 9.41 -1.52 14.89
C GLY A 147 9.32 -2.68 13.89
N HIS A 148 8.19 -2.78 13.19
CA HIS A 148 7.96 -3.78 12.13
C HIS A 148 8.24 -3.26 10.72
N HIS A 149 8.53 -1.97 10.56
CA HIS A 149 8.75 -1.32 9.27
C HIS A 149 10.17 -1.62 8.79
N PRO A 150 10.35 -2.33 7.65
CA PRO A 150 11.67 -2.48 7.04
C PRO A 150 12.19 -1.13 6.53
N PRO A 151 13.52 -0.97 6.40
CA PRO A 151 14.11 0.20 5.75
C PRO A 151 13.60 0.36 4.30
N GLY A 152 13.57 1.59 3.81
CA GLY A 152 13.09 1.91 2.46
C GLY A 152 13.75 1.09 1.33
N ASP A 153 15.07 0.88 1.39
CA ASP A 153 15.79 0.08 0.39
C ASP A 153 15.31 -1.39 0.34
N GLU A 154 14.93 -1.96 1.49
CA GLU A 154 14.40 -3.33 1.59
C GLU A 154 12.95 -3.39 1.06
N ARG A 155 12.12 -2.39 1.40
CA ARG A 155 10.75 -2.24 0.85
C ARG A 155 10.76 -2.18 -0.68
N VAL A 156 11.64 -1.37 -1.27
CA VAL A 156 11.84 -1.29 -2.73
C VAL A 156 12.30 -2.64 -3.30
N ALA A 157 13.21 -3.34 -2.61
CA ALA A 157 13.69 -4.65 -3.06
C ALA A 157 12.56 -5.70 -3.09
N HIS A 158 11.64 -5.69 -2.12
CA HIS A 158 10.46 -6.56 -2.14
C HIS A 158 9.54 -6.28 -3.33
N VAL A 159 9.29 -5.00 -3.66
CA VAL A 159 8.48 -4.63 -4.84
C VAL A 159 9.18 -5.07 -6.14
N ARG A 160 10.51 -4.95 -6.23
CA ARG A 160 11.29 -5.48 -7.38
C ARG A 160 11.20 -7.01 -7.48
N ALA A 161 11.23 -7.71 -6.36
CA ALA A 161 11.05 -9.16 -6.33
C ALA A 161 9.67 -9.55 -6.87
N LEU A 162 8.63 -8.82 -6.47
CA LEU A 162 7.27 -9.01 -7.00
C LEU A 162 7.23 -8.80 -8.52
N GLN A 163 7.76 -7.69 -9.03
CA GLN A 163 7.87 -7.46 -10.48
C GLN A 163 8.53 -8.66 -11.19
N GLY A 164 9.67 -9.14 -10.67
CA GLY A 164 10.41 -10.25 -11.27
C GLY A 164 9.62 -11.57 -11.29
N LEU A 165 8.83 -11.85 -10.25
CA LEU A 165 7.99 -13.04 -10.17
C LEU A 165 6.77 -12.94 -11.09
N ILE A 166 6.07 -11.80 -11.09
CA ILE A 166 4.94 -11.55 -11.99
C ILE A 166 5.39 -11.59 -13.45
N GLY A 167 6.58 -11.05 -13.77
CA GLY A 167 7.17 -11.12 -15.12
C GLY A 167 7.45 -12.55 -15.60
N LYS A 168 7.65 -13.49 -14.66
CA LYS A 168 7.74 -14.94 -14.93
C LYS A 168 6.37 -15.64 -14.93
N LYS A 169 5.28 -14.87 -14.93
CA LYS A 169 3.88 -15.35 -14.89
C LYS A 169 3.51 -16.09 -13.60
N VAL A 170 4.23 -15.84 -12.51
CA VAL A 170 3.81 -16.29 -11.18
C VAL A 170 2.58 -15.49 -10.77
N ALA A 171 1.56 -16.14 -10.22
CA ALA A 171 0.38 -15.43 -9.72
C ALA A 171 0.75 -14.57 -8.51
N PHE A 172 0.05 -13.45 -8.30
CA PHE A 172 0.30 -12.56 -7.15
C PHE A 172 0.36 -13.32 -5.83
N LYS A 173 -0.60 -14.23 -5.60
CA LYS A 173 -0.67 -15.07 -4.40
C LYS A 173 0.64 -15.81 -4.12
N ASP A 174 1.18 -16.51 -5.12
CA ASP A 174 2.39 -17.31 -4.96
C ASP A 174 3.64 -16.44 -4.85
N ALA A 175 3.66 -15.29 -5.54
CA ALA A 175 4.75 -14.34 -5.44
C ALA A 175 4.81 -13.68 -4.06
N ALA A 176 3.65 -13.24 -3.55
CA ALA A 176 3.51 -12.68 -2.21
C ALA A 176 3.89 -13.70 -1.13
N TYR A 177 3.46 -14.96 -1.25
CA TYR A 177 3.89 -16.03 -0.35
C TYR A 177 5.42 -16.17 -0.34
N GLN A 178 6.07 -16.23 -1.51
CA GLN A 178 7.53 -16.37 -1.61
C GLN A 178 8.29 -15.20 -0.97
N ILE A 179 7.74 -13.99 -1.03
CA ILE A 179 8.35 -12.78 -0.48
C ILE A 179 8.09 -12.67 1.03
N CYS A 180 6.86 -12.92 1.49
CA CYS A 180 6.44 -12.68 2.87
C CYS A 180 6.75 -13.85 3.82
N ASN A 181 6.71 -15.11 3.35
CA ASN A 181 6.94 -16.29 4.20
C ASN A 181 8.32 -16.32 4.91
N PRO A 182 9.44 -15.90 4.31
CA PRO A 182 10.74 -15.91 4.98
C PRO A 182 10.94 -14.76 5.98
N LEU A 183 10.02 -13.80 6.07
CA LEU A 183 10.17 -12.64 6.95
C LEU A 183 10.02 -13.02 8.43
N PRO A 184 10.68 -12.27 9.35
CA PRO A 184 10.54 -12.49 10.78
C PRO A 184 9.07 -12.43 11.20
N ARG A 185 8.66 -13.43 12.00
CA ARG A 185 7.34 -13.48 12.63
C ARG A 185 7.47 -12.88 14.03
N SER A 186 6.48 -12.08 14.43
CA SER A 186 6.32 -11.61 15.81
C SER A 186 5.76 -12.72 16.71
#